data_AF-A0A7V7AHH9-F1
#
_entry.id   AF-A0A7V7AHH9-F1
#
_cell.length_a   1.000
_cell.length_b   1.000
_cell.length_c   1.000
_cell.angle_alpha   90.00
_cell.angle_beta   90.00
_cell.angle_gamma   90.00
#
_symmetry.space_group_name_H-M   'P 1'
#
loop_
_entity.id
_entity.type
_entity.pdbx_description
1 polymer ?
#
loop_
_entity_poly.entity_id
_entity_poly.type
_entity_poly.pdbx_seq_one_letter_code
_entity_poly.pdbx_strand_id
1 'polypeptide(L)' 'AILLGGDQINILDIEILRVREGDGGTIRFGFQTEEESHRAAGLLRQHGYIVKMRQ' A
#
# COMPACT_ATOMS: atom_id res chain seq x y z
N ALA A 1 -6.36 -0.61 8.39
CA ALA A 1 -6.98 -1.61 7.49
C ALA A 1 -8.36 -1.19 6.94
N ILE A 2 -8.97 -0.09 7.42
CA ILE A 2 -10.34 0.29 7.03
C ILE A 2 -10.39 0.87 5.61
N LEU A 3 -9.32 1.55 5.16
CA LEU A 3 -9.31 2.27 3.89
C LEU A 3 -9.46 1.35 2.66
N LEU A 4 -8.55 0.38 2.50
CA LEU A 4 -8.58 -0.55 1.36
C LEU A 4 -9.80 -1.46 1.42
N GLY A 5 -10.16 -1.97 2.60
CA GLY A 5 -11.34 -2.82 2.78
C GLY A 5 -12.66 -2.08 2.49
N GLY A 6 -12.74 -0.78 2.82
CA GLY A 6 -13.90 0.06 2.50
C GLY A 6 -14.12 0.26 1.00
N ASP A 7 -13.05 0.21 0.19
CA ASP A 7 -13.10 0.30 -1.27
C ASP A 7 -13.10 -1.09 -1.96
N GLN A 8 -13.34 -2.15 -1.18
CA GLN A 8 -13.36 -3.53 -1.65
C GLN A 8 -12.05 -3.97 -2.35
N ILE A 9 -10.90 -3.50 -1.86
CA ILE A 9 -9.58 -3.90 -2.35
C ILE A 9 -8.99 -4.93 -1.39
N ASN A 10 -8.77 -6.15 -1.88
CA ASN A 10 -8.17 -7.23 -1.11
C ASN A 10 -6.65 -7.07 -1.04
N ILE A 11 -6.07 -7.43 0.10
CA ILE A 11 -4.62 -7.50 0.28
C ILE A 11 -4.23 -8.98 0.23
N LEU A 12 -3.38 -9.35 -0.73
CA LEU A 12 -2.87 -10.72 -0.86
C LEU A 12 -1.74 -10.99 0.14
N ASP A 13 -0.87 -10.00 0.35
CA ASP A 13 0.26 -10.09 1.28
C ASP A 13 0.60 -8.71 1.88
N ILE A 14 1.20 -8.69 3.07
CA ILE A 14 1.64 -7.46 3.73
C ILE A 14 2.96 -7.68 4.46
N GLU A 15 3.90 -6.76 4.26
CA GLU A 15 5.22 -6.82 4.88
C GLU A 15 5.65 -5.46 5.41
N ILE A 16 6.27 -5.45 6.60
CA ILE A 16 6.87 -4.25 7.18
C ILE A 16 8.37 -4.27 6.87
N LEU A 17 8.80 -3.36 6.02
CA LEU A 17 10.21 -3.12 5.72
C LEU A 17 10.78 -2.15 6.75
N ARG A 18 11.65 -2.68 7.62
CA ARG A 18 12.35 -1.88 8.63
C ARG A 18 13.46 -1.07 7.95
N VAL A 19 13.47 0.24 8.17
CA VAL A 19 14.58 1.13 7.81
C VAL A 19 15.36 1.48 9.09
N ARG A 20 16.68 1.65 9.00
CA ARG A 20 17.51 2.15 10.10
C ARG A 20 17.55 3.69 10.04
N GLU A 21 17.24 4.30 11.18
CA GLU A 21 17.16 5.74 11.52
C GLU A 21 16.10 6.63 10.83
N GLY A 22 15.37 7.37 11.68
CA GLY A 22 14.76 8.67 11.37
C GLY A 22 13.39 8.67 10.69
N ASP A 23 13.28 7.97 9.56
CA ASP A 23 12.08 7.98 8.74
C ASP A 23 11.29 6.68 8.95
N GLY A 24 9.98 6.82 9.22
CA GLY A 24 9.07 5.71 9.50
C GLY A 24 9.22 4.54 8.52
N GLY A 25 8.99 3.32 9.03
CA GLY A 25 9.09 2.09 8.23
C GLY A 25 8.23 2.12 6.97
N THR A 26 8.67 1.42 5.93
CA THR A 26 7.86 1.24 4.72
C THR A 26 6.98 0.00 4.87
N ILE A 27 5.69 0.10 4.53
CA ILE A 27 4.82 -1.08 4.42
C ILE A 27 4.71 -1.44 2.93
N ARG A 28 4.93 -2.70 2.61
CA ARG A 28 4.72 -3.26 1.28
C ARG A 28 3.41 -4.05 1.29
N PHE A 29 2.59 -3.81 0.28
CA PHE A 29 1.36 -4.55 0.03
C PHE A 29 1.50 -5.36 -1.26
N GLY A 30 1.11 -6.62 -1.21
CA GLY A 30 0.90 -7.48 -2.36
C GLY A 30 -0.58 -7.49 -2.75
N PHE A 31 -0.85 -7.41 -4.04
CA PHE A 31 -2.19 -7.48 -4.62
C PHE A 31 -2.25 -8.61 -5.64
N GLN A 32 -3.45 -9.13 -5.89
CA GLN A 32 -3.64 -10.23 -6.84
C GLN A 32 -3.46 -9.75 -8.28
N THR A 33 -3.84 -8.51 -8.58
CA THR A 33 -3.74 -7.92 -9.92
C THR A 33 -3.04 -6.57 -9.92
N GLU A 34 -2.50 -6.19 -11.09
CA GLU A 34 -1.91 -4.86 -11.28
C GLU A 34 -2.96 -3.75 -11.11
N GLU A 35 -4.19 -3.97 -11.61
CA GLU A 35 -5.30 -3.03 -11.48
C GLU A 35 -5.64 -2.73 -10.01
N GLU A 36 -5.74 -3.75 -9.16
CA GLU A 36 -5.94 -3.56 -7.72
C GLU A 36 -4.79 -2.79 -7.08
N SER A 37 -3.55 -3.03 -7.51
CA SER A 37 -2.39 -2.29 -7.00
C SER A 37 -2.43 -0.81 -7.37
N HIS A 38 -2.87 -0.47 -8.60
CA HIS A 38 -3.03 0.90 -9.05
C HIS A 38 -4.18 1.61 -8.33
N ARG A 39 -5.31 0.92 -8.16
CA ARG A 39 -6.46 1.43 -7.38
C ARG A 39 -6.05 1.72 -5.93
N ALA A 40 -5.38 0.78 -5.27
CA ALA A 40 -4.89 0.94 -3.91
C ALA A 40 -3.92 2.13 -3.80
N ALA A 41 -3.00 2.25 -4.75
CA ALA A 41 -2.05 3.36 -4.79
C ALA A 41 -2.73 4.71 -4.97
N GLY A 42 -3.74 4.80 -5.83
CA GLY A 42 -4.57 5.99 -5.98
C GLY A 42 -5.28 6.38 -4.69
N LEU A 43 -5.98 5.43 -4.07
CA LEU A 43 -6.72 5.64 -2.83
C LEU A 43 -5.82 6.08 -1.67
N LEU A 44 -4.67 5.43 -1.52
CA LEU A 44 -3.68 5.77 -0.49
C LEU A 44 -3.08 7.17 -0.72
N ARG A 45 -2.74 7.53 -1.98
CA ARG A 45 -2.24 8.87 -2.32
C ARG A 45 -3.27 9.97 -2.03
N GLN A 46 -4.55 9.72 -2.34
CA GLN A 46 -5.64 10.66 -2.02
C GLN A 46 -5.76 10.94 -0.52
N HIS A 47 -5.39 9.97 0.32
CA HIS A 47 -5.39 10.10 1.78
C HIS A 47 -4.04 10.58 2.34
N GLY A 48 -3.14 11.10 1.49
CA GLY A 48 -1.89 11.73 1.90
C GLY A 48 -0.74 10.76 2.17
N TYR A 49 -0.89 9.47 1.87
CA TYR A 49 0.21 8.51 2.00
C TYR A 49 1.18 8.60 0.82
N ILE A 50 2.47 8.50 1.11
CA ILE A 50 3.51 8.41 0.09
C ILE A 50 3.53 6.96 -0.43
N VAL A 51 3.16 6.78 -1.70
CA VAL A 51 3.11 5.45 -2.34
C VAL A 51 4.09 5.37 -3.49
N LYS A 52 4.98 4.37 -3.43
CA LYS A 52 5.90 3.99 -4.52
C LYS A 52 5.43 2.67 -5.14
N MET A 53 5.24 2.67 -6.45
CA MET A 53 5.00 1.43 -7.19
C MET A 53 6.33 0.73 -7.41
N ARG A 54 6.40 -0.57 -7.16
CA ARG A 54 7.52 -1.40 -7.65
C ARG A 54 7.17 -1.84 -9.07
N GLN A 55 8.11 -1.60 -9.99
CA GLN A 55 8.11 -2.22 -11.32
C GLN A 55 8.51 -3.68 -11.19
#